data_AF-A0A3B9YRA1-F1
#
_entry.id   AF-A0A3B9YRA1-F1
#
_cell.length_a   1.000
_cell.length_b   1.000
_cell.length_c   1.000
_cell.angle_alpha   90.00
_cell.angle_beta   90.00
_cell.angle_gamma   90.00
#
_symmetry.space_group_name_H-M   'P 1'
#
loop_
_entity.id
_entity.type
_entity.pdbx_description
1 polymer ?
#
loop_
_entity_poly.entity_id
_entity_poly.type
_entity_poly.pdbx_seq_one_letter_code
_entity_poly.pdbx_strand_id
1 'polypeptide(L)' 'VNRNQIGAVVGAQPFGGEGLSGTGPKAGGPHYLHRFAVERTACTNTTAAGGNASLMSMEDGV' A
#
# COMPACT_ATOMS: atom_id res chain seq x y z
N VAL A 1 12.63 -22.30 8.24
CA VAL A 1 13.34 -23.09 9.27
C VAL A 1 13.45 -24.52 8.78
N ASN A 2 14.54 -25.23 9.06
CA ASN A 2 14.80 -26.62 8.59
C ASN A 2 14.69 -26.81 7.07
N ARG A 3 15.19 -25.82 6.32
CA ARG A 3 15.35 -25.82 4.86
C ARG A 3 16.55 -24.96 4.47
N ASN A 4 16.92 -24.93 3.19
CA ASN A 4 17.92 -23.99 2.67
C ASN A 4 17.52 -22.51 2.89
N GLN A 5 18.51 -21.61 2.87
CA GLN A 5 18.35 -20.17 3.11
C GLN A 5 18.29 -19.32 1.82
N ILE A 6 18.22 -19.97 0.66
CA ILE A 6 18.23 -19.33 -0.67
C ILE A 6 16.89 -19.53 -1.40
N GLY A 7 16.70 -18.80 -2.51
CA GLY A 7 15.57 -18.99 -3.41
C GLY A 7 14.26 -18.41 -2.89
N ALA A 8 14.28 -17.15 -2.45
CA ALA A 8 13.09 -16.45 -2.03
C ALA A 8 12.12 -16.21 -3.20
N VAL A 9 10.85 -16.57 -3.01
CA VAL A 9 9.80 -16.46 -4.04
C VAL A 9 9.02 -15.16 -3.84
N VAL A 10 8.81 -14.41 -4.92
CA VAL A 10 8.03 -13.15 -4.92
C VAL A 10 6.62 -13.39 -4.36
N GLY A 11 6.16 -12.51 -3.48
CA GLY A 11 4.83 -12.59 -2.85
C GLY A 11 4.73 -13.58 -1.68
N ALA A 12 5.58 -14.61 -1.61
CA ALA A 12 5.59 -15.57 -0.51
C ALA A 12 6.69 -15.28 0.53
N GLN A 13 7.87 -14.88 0.07
CA GLN A 13 9.04 -14.60 0.91
C GLN A 13 9.67 -13.27 0.49
N PRO A 14 9.12 -12.13 0.94
CA PRO A 14 9.75 -10.83 0.71
C PRO A 14 11.21 -10.86 1.17
N PHE A 15 12.13 -10.50 0.28
CA PHE A 15 13.56 -10.70 0.47
C PHE A 15 14.31 -9.38 0.69
N GLY A 16 15.38 -9.43 1.48
CA GLY A 16 16.14 -8.26 1.92
C GLY A 16 16.26 -8.19 3.45
N GLY A 17 17.36 -7.61 3.92
CA GLY A 17 17.69 -7.44 5.34
C GLY A 17 17.72 -5.98 5.79
N GLU A 18 18.36 -5.73 6.92
CA GLU A 18 18.51 -4.42 7.57
C GLU A 18 19.99 -4.16 7.97
N GLY A 19 20.30 -2.96 8.46
CA GLY A 19 21.66 -2.58 8.87
C GLY A 19 22.65 -2.53 7.69
N LEU A 20 23.82 -3.14 7.84
CA LEU A 20 24.80 -3.23 6.74
C LEU A 20 24.32 -4.14 5.59
N SER A 21 23.25 -4.92 5.79
CA SER A 21 22.66 -5.80 4.76
C SER A 21 21.53 -5.14 3.97
N GLY A 22 21.15 -3.90 4.29
CA GLY A 22 20.15 -3.15 3.55
C GLY A 22 19.33 -2.18 4.41
N THR A 23 18.43 -1.45 3.76
CA THR A 23 17.58 -0.42 4.39
C THR A 23 16.09 -0.77 4.36
N GLY A 24 15.71 -1.78 3.58
CA GLY A 24 14.32 -2.08 3.25
C GLY A 24 13.64 -0.97 2.40
N PRO A 25 12.34 -1.12 2.12
CA PRO A 25 11.49 -2.29 2.35
C PRO A 25 11.88 -3.50 1.49
N LYS A 26 11.38 -4.68 1.86
CA LYS A 26 11.76 -5.95 1.23
C LYS A 26 11.22 -6.08 -0.19
N ALA A 27 12.09 -6.48 -1.13
CA ALA A 27 11.72 -6.72 -2.51
C ALA A 27 10.74 -7.90 -2.62
N GLY A 28 9.80 -7.79 -3.59
CA GLY A 28 8.76 -8.79 -3.80
C GLY A 28 7.71 -8.87 -2.68
N GLY A 29 7.71 -7.93 -1.72
CA GLY A 29 6.69 -7.78 -0.69
C GLY A 29 5.76 -6.59 -0.93
N PRO A 30 4.67 -6.49 -0.15
CA PRO A 30 3.60 -5.51 -0.38
C PRO A 30 4.05 -4.05 -0.23
N HIS A 31 5.12 -3.79 0.52
CA HIS A 31 5.61 -2.44 0.78
C HIS A 31 6.66 -1.93 -0.22
N TYR A 32 7.11 -2.77 -1.16
CA TYR A 32 8.25 -2.42 -2.00
C TYR A 32 7.95 -1.23 -2.92
N LEU A 33 6.78 -1.23 -3.56
CA LEU A 33 6.40 -0.19 -4.51
C LEU A 33 6.13 1.16 -3.85
N HIS A 34 5.55 1.16 -2.64
CA HIS A 34 5.29 2.40 -1.91
C HIS A 34 6.56 3.21 -1.61
N ARG A 35 7.74 2.57 -1.55
CA ARG A 35 9.01 3.27 -1.35
C ARG A 35 9.37 4.22 -2.51
N PHE A 36 8.86 3.94 -3.70
CA PHE A 36 9.15 4.70 -4.92
C PHE A 36 8.05 5.71 -5.27
N ALA A 37 7.02 5.82 -4.43
CA ALA A 37 5.91 6.75 -4.60
C ALA A 37 5.89 7.77 -3.46
N VAL A 38 5.23 8.90 -3.71
CA VAL A 38 4.94 9.91 -2.70
C VAL A 38 3.44 9.98 -2.53
N GLU A 39 2.97 9.95 -1.29
CA GLU A 39 1.54 10.12 -0.97
C GLU A 39 1.06 11.50 -1.39
N ARG A 40 -0.14 11.57 -1.99
CA ARG A 40 -0.78 12.80 -2.42
C ARG A 40 -2.25 12.76 -2.05
N THR A 41 -2.69 13.76 -1.30
CA THR A 41 -4.10 13.91 -0.89
C THR A 41 -4.72 15.08 -1.65
N ALA A 42 -5.83 14.82 -2.33
CA ALA A 42 -6.64 15.83 -2.99
C ALA A 42 -7.93 16.08 -2.20
N CYS A 43 -8.21 17.35 -1.89
CA CYS A 43 -9.44 17.77 -1.24
C CYS A 43 -10.10 18.83 -2.12
N THR A 44 -11.25 18.51 -2.68
CA THR A 44 -12.02 19.43 -3.53
C THR A 44 -13.37 19.67 -2.87
N ASN A 45 -13.70 20.94 -2.65
CA ASN A 45 -15.01 21.33 -2.14
C ASN A 45 -16.07 21.18 -3.24
N THR A 46 -17.00 20.25 -3.07
CA THR A 46 -18.08 19.96 -4.04
C THR A 46 -19.40 20.67 -3.72
N THR A 47 -19.45 21.53 -2.70
CA THR A 47 -20.70 22.21 -2.27
C THR A 47 -21.37 22.98 -3.40
N ALA A 48 -20.60 23.68 -4.24
CA ALA A 48 -21.15 24.47 -5.36
C ALA A 48 -21.76 23.61 -6.49
N ALA A 49 -21.39 22.33 -6.58
CA ALA A 49 -21.97 21.38 -7.53
C ALA A 49 -23.23 20.67 -6.99
N GLY A 50 -23.74 21.09 -5.82
CA GLY A 50 -24.86 20.45 -5.14
C GLY A 50 -24.45 19.39 -4.10
N GLY A 51 -23.16 19.29 -3.76
CA GLY A 51 -22.64 18.23 -2.88
C GLY A 51 -22.60 16.85 -3.56
N ASN A 52 -22.03 15.85 -2.88
CA ASN A 52 -22.02 14.47 -3.39
C ASN A 52 -23.36 13.78 -3.06
N ALA A 53 -24.38 14.03 -3.88
CA ALA A 53 -25.73 13.47 -3.69
C ALA A 53 -25.74 11.93 -3.55
N SER A 54 -24.82 11.23 -4.22
CA SER A 54 -24.67 9.77 -4.11
C SER A 54 -24.11 9.31 -2.76
N LEU A 55 -23.28 10.11 -2.09
CA LEU A 55 -22.80 9.83 -0.73
C LEU A 55 -23.89 10.09 0.32
N MET A 56 -24.73 11.10 0.11
CA MET A 56 -25.88 11.40 0.97
C MET A 56 -27.03 10.38 0.80
N SER A 57 -27.12 9.71 -0.36
CA SER A 57 -28.14 8.68 -0.63
C SER A 57 -27.72 7.26 -0.23
N MET A 58 -26.49 7.07 0.26
CA MET A 58 -25.97 5.76 0.70
C MET A 58 -26.34 5.41 2.16
N GLU A 59 -26.98 6.32 2.90
CA GLU A 59 -27.32 6.11 4.33
C GLU A 59 -28.71 5.50 4.61
N ASP A 60 -29.49 5.10 3.59
CA ASP A 60 -30.76 4.37 3.78
C ASP A 60 -30.64 2.90 3.34
N GLY A 61 -29.79 2.14 4.02
CA GLY A 61 -29.66 0.69 3.84
C GLY A 61 -29.47 0.00 5.19
N VAL A 62 -30.55 -0.62 5.67
CA VAL A 62 -30.57 -1.63 6.75
C VAL A 62 -29.43 -2.63 6.64
#